data_AF-A0A9Q0STT3-F1
#
_entry.id   AF-A0A9Q0STT3-F1
#
_cell.length_a   1.000
_cell.length_b   1.000
_cell.length_c   1.000
_cell.angle_alpha   90.00
_cell.angle_beta   90.00
_cell.angle_gamma   90.00
#
_symmetry.space_group_name_H-M   'P 1'
#
loop_
_entity.id
_entity.type
_entity.pdbx_description
1 polymer ?
#
loop_
_entity_poly.entity_id
_entity_poly.type
_entity_poly.pdbx_seq_one_letter_code
_entity_poly.pdbx_strand_id
1 'polypeptide(L)'
;MDIEQKQAELINHFVNQASTLKASALWPLIIEATSHPSLFAFSEILSVPTVSELQGTENSLYLDVLRLFAHGTWTDYKSKHSIFPLFVFD
;
A
#
# COMPACT_ATOMS: atom_id res chain seq x y z
N MET A 1 17.24 15.54 -0.70
CA MET A 1 17.72 14.99 -1.99
C MET A 1 17.90 13.48 -1.94
N ASP A 2 18.81 12.88 -1.16
CA ASP A 2 19.01 11.41 -1.20
C ASP A 2 17.79 10.57 -0.77
N ILE A 3 17.03 11.02 0.24
CA ILE A 3 15.87 10.28 0.78
C ILE A 3 14.69 10.30 -0.20
N GLU A 4 14.43 11.45 -0.83
CA GLU A 4 13.33 11.61 -1.79
C GLU A 4 13.61 10.83 -3.08
N GLN A 5 14.85 10.84 -3.55
CA GLN A 5 15.29 10.07 -4.71
C GLN A 5 15.11 8.56 -4.48
N LYS A 6 15.58 8.08 -3.33
CA LYS A 6 15.49 6.67 -2.94
C LYS A 6 14.03 6.22 -2.76
N GLN A 7 13.18 7.09 -2.23
CA GLN A 7 11.75 6.83 -2.18
C GLN A 7 11.15 6.71 -3.59
N ALA A 8 11.47 7.64 -4.50
CA ALA A 8 10.96 7.59 -5.88
C ALA A 8 11.38 6.32 -6.63
N GLU A 9 12.60 5.83 -6.40
CA GLU A 9 13.07 4.53 -6.93
C GLU A 9 12.25 3.37 -6.38
N LEU A 10 11.98 3.34 -5.08
CA LEU A 10 11.14 2.32 -4.45
C LEU A 10 9.71 2.35 -4.99
N ILE A 11 9.11 3.54 -5.10
CA ILE A 11 7.76 3.70 -5.68
C ILE A 11 7.73 3.15 -7.10
N ASN A 12 8.68 3.53 -7.95
CA ASN A 12 8.76 3.03 -9.32
C ASN A 12 8.94 1.51 -9.37
N HIS A 13 9.76 0.95 -8.47
CA HIS A 13 9.94 -0.49 -8.36
C HIS A 13 8.59 -1.19 -8.06
N PHE A 14 7.88 -0.73 -7.03
CA PHE A 14 6.59 -1.28 -6.63
C PHE A 14 5.51 -1.07 -7.68
N VAL A 15 5.47 0.09 -8.35
CA VAL A 15 4.52 0.38 -9.44
C VAL A 15 4.76 -0.54 -10.64
N ASN A 16 6.01 -0.76 -11.04
CA ASN A 16 6.36 -1.67 -12.13
C ASN A 16 5.99 -3.12 -11.80
N GLN A 17 6.26 -3.56 -10.58
CA GLN A 17 5.84 -4.89 -10.13
C GLN A 17 4.31 -5.00 -10.04
N ALA A 18 3.61 -4.01 -9.49
CA ALA A 18 2.16 -3.97 -9.44
C ALA A 18 1.52 -4.02 -10.83
N SER A 19 2.15 -3.40 -11.83
CA SER A 19 1.69 -3.40 -13.22
C SER A 19 1.95 -4.73 -13.95
N THR A 20 2.87 -5.55 -13.47
CA THR A 20 3.23 -6.85 -14.08
C THR A 20 2.60 -8.05 -13.39
N LEU A 21 2.34 -7.93 -12.08
CA LEU A 21 1.71 -8.95 -11.26
C LEU A 21 0.18 -8.94 -11.45
N LYS A 22 -0.47 -10.04 -11.06
CA LYS A 22 -1.93 -10.14 -11.00
C LYS A 22 -2.44 -9.62 -9.65
N ALA A 23 -3.71 -9.18 -9.61
CA ALA A 23 -4.37 -8.77 -8.35
C ALA A 23 -4.21 -9.78 -7.20
N SER A 24 -4.27 -11.09 -7.47
CA SER A 24 -4.06 -12.10 -6.41
C SER A 24 -2.63 -12.14 -5.84
N ALA A 25 -1.63 -11.61 -6.54
CA ALA A 25 -0.22 -11.58 -6.15
C ALA A 25 0.25 -10.18 -5.70
N LEU A 26 -0.68 -9.22 -5.57
CA LEU A 26 -0.39 -7.84 -5.20
C LEU A 26 -0.33 -7.63 -3.68
N TRP A 27 -1.03 -8.45 -2.89
CA TRP A 27 -1.03 -8.34 -1.42
C TRP A 27 0.36 -8.40 -0.76
N PRO A 28 1.31 -9.26 -1.16
CA PRO A 28 2.63 -9.32 -0.50
C PRO A 28 3.42 -8.05 -0.77
N LEU A 29 3.26 -7.48 -1.96
CA LEU A 29 3.90 -6.25 -2.40
C LEU A 29 3.40 -5.05 -1.61
N ILE A 30 2.10 -5.00 -1.32
CA ILE A 30 1.49 -3.97 -0.47
C ILE A 30 2.03 -4.06 0.96
N ILE A 31 2.16 -5.27 1.51
CA ILE A 31 2.75 -5.46 2.85
C ILE A 31 4.21 -5.00 2.86
N GLU A 32 4.99 -5.40 1.87
CA GLU A 32 6.40 -5.00 1.76
C GLU A 32 6.56 -3.49 1.64
N ALA A 33 5.78 -2.85 0.77
CA ALA A 33 5.76 -1.40 0.61
C ALA A 33 5.38 -0.69 1.93
N THR A 34 4.29 -1.12 2.58
CA THR A 34 3.81 -0.49 3.83
C THR A 34 4.69 -0.75 5.04
N SER A 35 5.49 -1.81 5.01
CA SER A 35 6.50 -2.12 6.03
C SER A 35 7.84 -1.43 5.78
N HIS A 36 8.03 -0.80 4.62
CA HIS A 36 9.32 -0.24 4.24
C HIS A 36 9.56 1.12 4.91
N PRO A 37 10.60 1.27 5.77
CA PRO A 37 10.80 2.46 6.61
C PRO A 37 11.21 3.72 5.83
N SER A 38 11.56 3.58 4.55
CA SER A 38 11.90 4.70 3.65
C SER A 38 10.80 5.01 2.63
N LEU A 39 9.63 4.39 2.76
CA LEU A 39 8.50 4.59 1.86
C LEU A 39 7.35 5.27 2.62
N PHE A 40 7.06 6.51 2.26
CA PHE A 40 6.02 7.32 2.92
C PHE A 40 4.89 7.70 1.97
N ALA A 41 5.12 7.63 0.66
CA ALA A 41 4.14 7.94 -0.37
C ALA A 41 3.65 6.68 -1.08
N PHE A 42 2.33 6.47 -1.04
CA PHE A 42 1.66 5.29 -1.59
C PHE A 42 0.67 5.61 -2.71
N SER A 43 0.41 6.90 -2.97
CA SER A 43 -0.58 7.35 -3.95
C SER A 43 -0.27 6.86 -5.37
N GLU A 44 1.00 6.81 -5.75
CA GLU A 44 1.47 6.30 -7.04
C GLU A 44 1.19 4.80 -7.20
N ILE A 45 1.43 4.01 -6.15
CA ILE A 45 1.15 2.57 -6.13
C ILE A 45 -0.37 2.35 -6.20
N LEU A 46 -1.16 3.16 -5.47
CA LEU A 46 -2.62 3.10 -5.51
C LEU A 46 -3.19 3.45 -6.89
N SER A 47 -2.51 4.33 -7.64
CA SER A 47 -2.93 4.75 -8.98
C SER A 47 -2.76 3.65 -10.05
N VAL A 48 -2.12 2.52 -9.71
CA VAL A 48 -1.96 1.40 -10.64
C VAL A 48 -3.31 0.71 -10.87
N PRO A 49 -3.74 0.50 -12.13
CA PRO A 49 -5.05 -0.09 -12.42
C PRO A 49 -5.21 -1.49 -11.81
N THR A 50 -4.15 -2.31 -11.85
CA THR A 50 -4.12 -3.64 -11.22
C THR A 50 -4.40 -3.61 -9.72
N VAL A 51 -4.00 -2.54 -9.04
CA VAL A 51 -4.31 -2.37 -7.61
C VAL A 51 -5.80 -2.15 -7.45
N SER A 52 -6.43 -1.31 -8.27
CA SER A 52 -7.89 -1.13 -8.23
C SER A 52 -8.68 -2.43 -8.49
N GLU A 53 -8.13 -3.38 -9.25
CA GLU A 53 -8.74 -4.71 -9.47
C GLU A 53 -8.77 -5.59 -8.22
N LEU A 54 -7.99 -5.28 -7.18
CA LEU A 54 -8.09 -5.95 -5.87
C LEU A 54 -9.46 -5.72 -5.21
N GLN A 55 -10.14 -4.62 -5.57
CA GLN A 55 -11.44 -4.28 -5.03
C GLN A 55 -12.48 -5.33 -5.47
N GLY A 56 -13.02 -6.07 -4.51
CA GLY A 56 -13.94 -7.19 -4.77
C GLY A 56 -13.31 -8.58 -4.65
N THR A 57 -11.99 -8.65 -4.42
CA THR A 57 -11.31 -9.90 -4.06
C THR A 57 -11.15 -10.04 -2.54
N GLU A 58 -10.69 -11.21 -2.09
CA GLU A 58 -10.25 -11.45 -0.71
C GLU A 58 -9.15 -10.48 -0.24
N ASN A 59 -8.40 -9.88 -1.17
CA ASN A 59 -7.34 -8.92 -0.90
C ASN A 59 -7.82 -7.46 -0.85
N SER A 60 -9.13 -7.22 -0.90
CA SER A 60 -9.72 -5.87 -0.81
C SER A 60 -9.30 -5.12 0.47
N LEU A 61 -9.06 -5.84 1.56
CA LEU A 61 -8.57 -5.29 2.83
C LEU A 61 -7.20 -4.62 2.69
N TYR A 62 -6.28 -5.19 1.89
CA TYR A 62 -4.96 -4.60 1.61
C TYR A 62 -5.07 -3.29 0.82
N LEU A 63 -6.06 -3.20 -0.07
CA LEU A 63 -6.34 -1.98 -0.81
C LEU A 63 -6.88 -0.88 0.12
N ASP A 64 -7.71 -1.25 1.09
CA ASP A 64 -8.17 -0.33 2.13
C ASP A 64 -7.01 0.18 3.01
N VAL A 65 -6.01 -0.67 3.29
CA VAL A 65 -4.75 -0.27 3.93
C VAL A 65 -4.02 0.74 3.08
N LEU A 66 -3.79 0.44 1.80
CA LEU A 66 -3.03 1.33 0.93
C LEU A 66 -3.72 2.70 0.78
N ARG A 67 -5.06 2.72 0.64
CA ARG A 67 -5.86 3.96 0.64
C ARG A 67 -5.72 4.73 1.93
N LEU A 68 -5.67 4.05 3.06
CA LEU A 68 -5.46 4.68 4.36
C LEU A 68 -4.07 5.30 4.48
N PHE A 69 -3.03 4.64 4.00
CA PHE A 69 -1.67 5.21 4.01
C PHE A 69 -1.50 6.35 2.99
N ALA A 70 -2.17 6.31 1.84
CA ALA A 70 -2.08 7.33 0.80
C ALA A 70 -2.92 8.59 1.10
N HIS A 71 -4.12 8.42 1.63
CA HIS A 71 -5.11 9.50 1.81
C HIS A 71 -5.81 9.49 3.17
N GLY A 72 -5.58 8.46 3.98
CA GLY A 72 -6.27 8.28 5.24
C GLY A 72 -5.84 9.30 6.27
N THR A 73 -6.82 9.71 7.06
CA THR A 73 -6.57 10.48 8.26
C THR A 73 -6.45 9.53 9.46
N TRP A 74 -5.85 9.98 10.56
CA TRP A 74 -5.82 9.23 11.82
C TRP A 74 -7.22 8.77 12.27
N THR A 75 -8.26 9.51 11.90
CA THR A 75 -9.67 9.19 12.17
C THR A 75 -10.17 8.00 11.37
N ASP A 76 -9.75 7.84 10.11
CA ASP A 76 -10.05 6.67 9.29
C ASP A 76 -9.39 5.41 9.85
N TYR A 77 -8.15 5.52 10.35
CA TYR A 77 -7.45 4.41 11.01
C TYR A 77 -8.23 3.91 12.23
N LYS A 78 -8.67 4.83 13.11
CA LYS A 78 -9.50 4.48 14.28
C LYS A 78 -10.84 3.87 13.92
N SER A 79 -11.44 4.28 12.80
CA SER A 79 -12.73 3.75 12.37
C SER A 79 -12.61 2.36 11.74
N LYS A 80 -11.47 2.05 11.10
CA LYS A 80 -11.17 0.73 10.54
C LYS A 80 -10.42 -0.22 11.50
N HIS A 81 -10.18 0.21 12.75
CA HIS A 81 -9.36 -0.48 13.75
C HIS A 81 -9.84 -1.90 14.11
N SER A 82 -11.11 -2.26 13.84
CA SER A 82 -11.62 -3.63 13.99
C SER A 82 -11.25 -4.58 12.85
N ILE A 83 -10.75 -4.06 11.73
CA ILE A 83 -10.42 -4.82 10.49
C ILE A 83 -8.91 -4.97 10.32
N PHE A 84 -8.11 -4.18 11.02
CA PHE A 84 -6.66 -4.31 11.08
C PHE A 84 -6.28 -5.15 12.30
N PRO A 85 -6.04 -6.46 12.16
CA PRO A 85 -5.34 -7.17 13.19
C PRO A 85 -3.92 -6.59 13.23
N LEU A 86 -3.72 -5.70 14.19
CA LEU A 86 -2.52 -5.69 14.99
C LEU A 86 -1.24 -5.21 14.27
N PHE A 87 -1.16 -3.92 13.97
CA PHE A 87 0.13 -3.24 14.06
C PHE A 87 0.46 -3.07 15.55
N VAL A 88 0.95 -4.13 16.21
CA VAL A 88 1.72 -3.94 17.46
C VAL A 88 3.03 -3.31 17.02
N PHE A 89 3.18 -2.02 17.27
CA PHE A 89 4.52 -1.48 17.50
C PHE A 89 4.92 -1.97 18.89
N ASP A 90 5.85 -2.92 18.94
CA ASP A 90 6.69 -3.14 20.13
C ASP A 90 7.85 -2.14 20.07
#